data_AF-A0A091AI11-F1
#
_entry.id   AF-A0A091AI11-F1
#
_cell.length_a   1.000
_cell.length_b   1.000
_cell.length_c   1.000
_cell.angle_alpha   90.00
_cell.angle_beta   90.00
_cell.angle_gamma   90.00
#
_symmetry.space_group_name_H-M   'P 1'
#
loop_
_entity.id
_entity.type
_entity.pdbx_description
1 polymer ?
#
loop_
_entity_poly.entity_id
_entity_poly.type
_entity_poly.pdbx_seq_one_letter_code
_entity_poly.pdbx_strand_id
1 'polypeptide(L)'
;MLFNKLIGMFSNDLSIDLGTANTLVISKGRGIIINEPSVVAVKTEKYGQQKVLAVGREAKEMVGKTPGNIKAIRPMKDGVIADFDMTEKMIRKFIEKAHGRSSLISPRIIICVPYGLTQVERKAVRESAMSAGAREVYLIDEPMAAAIGAGIDIREPKGNIVVDIG
;
A
#
# COMPACT_ATOMS: atom_id res chain seq x y z
N MET A 1 -20.59 -7.64 -14.92
CA MET A 1 -20.50 -8.79 -13.98
C MET A 1 -19.77 -10.00 -14.55
N LEU A 2 -20.05 -10.48 -15.77
CA LEU A 2 -19.32 -11.62 -16.37
C LEU A 2 -17.89 -11.25 -16.81
N PHE A 3 -17.72 -10.06 -17.40
CA PHE A 3 -16.44 -9.56 -17.90
C PHE A 3 -15.39 -9.38 -16.78
N ASN A 4 -15.80 -8.83 -15.63
CA ASN A 4 -14.91 -8.69 -14.45
C ASN A 4 -14.47 -10.04 -13.87
N LYS A 5 -15.29 -11.11 -13.99
CA LYS A 5 -14.92 -12.46 -13.54
C LYS A 5 -13.84 -13.09 -14.44
N LEU A 6 -13.97 -12.94 -15.76
CA LEU A 6 -12.98 -13.41 -16.73
C LEU A 6 -11.65 -12.67 -16.58
N ILE A 7 -11.68 -11.34 -16.41
CA ILE A 7 -10.48 -10.53 -16.12
C ILE A 7 -9.88 -10.89 -14.76
N GLY A 8 -10.70 -11.23 -13.76
CA GLY A 8 -10.26 -11.64 -12.43
C GLY A 8 -9.48 -12.97 -12.37
N MET A 9 -9.65 -13.86 -13.35
CA MET A 9 -8.82 -15.07 -13.49
C MET A 9 -7.39 -14.76 -13.93
N PHE A 10 -7.18 -13.65 -14.64
CA PHE A 10 -5.88 -13.21 -15.15
C PHE A 10 -5.28 -12.03 -14.37
N SER A 11 -6.01 -11.46 -13.38
CA SER A 11 -5.52 -10.32 -12.62
C SER A 11 -4.72 -10.74 -11.39
N ASN A 12 -3.53 -10.16 -11.21
CA ASN A 12 -2.78 -10.34 -9.97
C ASN A 12 -3.40 -9.45 -8.89
N ASP A 13 -4.50 -9.91 -8.28
CA ASP A 13 -5.09 -9.25 -7.10
C ASP A 13 -4.00 -9.08 -6.03
N LEU A 14 -3.98 -7.90 -5.41
CA LEU A 14 -2.97 -7.52 -4.42
C LEU A 14 -3.61 -7.29 -3.05
N SER A 15 -2.88 -7.61 -1.99
CA SER A 15 -3.13 -7.11 -0.65
C SER A 15 -1.94 -6.28 -0.22
N ILE A 16 -2.18 -5.09 0.32
CA ILE A 16 -1.16 -4.15 0.75
C ILE A 16 -1.35 -3.88 2.24
N ASP A 17 -0.28 -4.06 3.00
CA ASP A 17 -0.17 -3.57 4.36
C ASP A 17 0.69 -2.31 4.36
N LEU A 18 0.07 -1.15 4.57
CA LEU A 18 0.71 0.16 4.57
C LEU A 18 1.23 0.51 5.97
N GLY A 19 2.23 -0.22 6.44
CA GLY A 19 2.82 0.05 7.75
C GLY A 19 3.60 1.38 7.79
N THR A 20 3.71 1.97 8.99
CA THR A 20 4.48 3.21 9.23
C THR A 20 5.95 3.05 8.84
N ALA A 21 6.53 1.87 9.12
CA ALA A 21 7.94 1.59 8.86
C ALA A 21 8.17 0.81 7.56
N ASN A 22 7.34 -0.19 7.28
CA ASN A 22 7.48 -1.09 6.14
C ASN A 22 6.14 -1.30 5.45
N THR A 23 6.18 -1.49 4.14
CA THR A 23 5.04 -1.89 3.32
C THR A 23 5.24 -3.32 2.84
N LEU A 24 4.24 -4.15 3.05
CA LEU A 24 4.17 -5.51 2.53
C LEU A 24 3.14 -5.56 1.41
N VAL A 25 3.48 -6.23 0.29
CA VAL A 25 2.51 -6.54 -0.77
C VAL A 25 2.47 -8.03 -1.00
N ILE A 26 1.27 -8.57 -0.92
CA ILE A 26 0.95 -9.96 -1.20
C ILE A 26 0.24 -10.02 -2.54
N SER A 27 0.67 -10.94 -3.41
CA SER A 27 -0.05 -11.25 -4.63
C SER A 27 -0.79 -12.58 -4.45
N LYS A 28 -2.06 -12.60 -4.86
CA LYS A 28 -2.91 -13.78 -4.76
C LYS A 28 -2.25 -14.98 -5.45
N GLY A 29 -2.02 -16.05 -4.69
CA GLY A 29 -1.39 -17.28 -5.17
C GLY A 29 0.14 -17.25 -5.26
N ARG A 30 0.79 -16.11 -4.94
CA ARG A 30 2.26 -15.98 -4.91
C ARG A 30 2.83 -15.66 -3.52
N GLY A 31 2.00 -15.26 -2.57
CA GLY A 31 2.44 -14.85 -1.24
C GLY A 31 3.03 -13.44 -1.25
N ILE A 32 3.91 -13.16 -0.28
CA ILE A 32 4.58 -11.85 -0.14
C ILE A 32 5.57 -11.66 -1.30
N ILE A 33 5.32 -10.65 -2.13
CA ILE A 33 6.15 -10.30 -3.28
C ILE A 33 6.95 -9.00 -3.06
N ILE A 34 6.54 -8.18 -2.08
CA ILE A 34 7.23 -6.94 -1.71
C ILE A 34 7.29 -6.87 -0.18
N ASN A 35 8.47 -6.58 0.34
CA ASN A 35 8.72 -6.23 1.74
C ASN A 35 9.78 -5.11 1.74
N GLU A 36 9.32 -3.88 1.77
CA GLU A 36 10.14 -2.68 1.54
C GLU A 36 9.83 -1.62 2.59
N PRO A 37 10.81 -0.80 3.01
CA PRO A 37 10.52 0.37 3.83
C PRO A 37 9.45 1.29 3.24
N SER A 38 8.58 1.86 4.08
CA SER A 38 7.56 2.85 3.68
C SER A 38 8.19 4.22 3.47
N VAL A 39 9.07 4.33 2.47
CA VAL A 39 9.85 5.54 2.15
C VAL A 39 9.80 5.80 0.66
N VAL A 40 9.58 7.07 0.30
CA VAL A 40 9.58 7.58 -1.08
C VAL A 40 10.64 8.65 -1.21
N ALA A 41 11.53 8.52 -2.18
CA ALA A 41 12.49 9.56 -2.52
C ALA A 41 11.98 10.35 -3.73
N VAL A 42 11.85 11.66 -3.59
CA VAL A 42 11.40 12.56 -4.64
C VAL A 42 12.44 13.64 -4.93
N LYS A 43 12.58 13.98 -6.20
CA LYS A 43 13.34 15.14 -6.67
C LYS A 43 12.39 16.26 -7.02
N THR A 44 12.64 17.45 -6.49
CA THR A 44 11.97 18.67 -6.93
C THR A 44 12.61 19.14 -8.24
N GLU A 45 11.82 19.15 -9.31
CA GLU A 45 12.22 19.63 -10.63
C GLU A 45 11.91 21.13 -10.79
N LYS A 46 12.24 21.68 -11.97
CA LYS A 46 11.88 23.07 -12.32
C LYS A 46 10.35 23.22 -12.22
N TYR A 47 9.89 24.38 -11.74
CA TYR A 47 8.47 24.67 -11.48
C TYR A 47 7.82 23.89 -10.32
N GLY A 48 8.61 23.27 -9.43
CA GLY A 48 8.12 22.66 -8.19
C GLY A 48 7.52 21.27 -8.34
N GLN A 49 7.51 20.69 -9.54
CA GLN A 49 7.03 19.33 -9.76
C GLN A 49 7.91 18.31 -9.02
N GLN A 50 7.28 17.29 -8.42
CA GLN A 50 7.99 16.25 -7.69
C GLN A 50 8.03 14.93 -8.48
N LYS A 51 9.23 14.55 -8.92
CA LYS A 51 9.49 13.29 -9.60
C LYS A 51 9.94 12.23 -8.60
N VAL A 52 9.28 11.07 -8.60
CA VAL A 52 9.72 9.91 -7.80
C VAL A 52 11.03 9.38 -8.37
N LEU A 53 12.06 9.32 -7.54
CA LEU A 53 13.34 8.71 -7.87
C LEU A 53 13.38 7.24 -7.47
N ALA A 54 12.92 6.94 -6.25
CA ALA A 54 12.97 5.60 -5.67
C ALA A 54 11.85 5.41 -4.64
N VAL A 55 11.53 4.14 -4.36
CA VAL A 55 10.61 3.71 -3.30
C VAL A 55 11.22 2.51 -2.60
N GLY A 56 11.04 2.40 -1.28
CA GLY A 56 11.52 1.26 -0.52
C GLY A 56 12.95 1.44 -0.02
N ARG A 57 13.74 0.37 -0.10
CA ARG A 57 15.11 0.35 0.43
C ARG A 57 16.01 1.40 -0.21
N GLU A 58 15.95 1.55 -1.53
CA GLU A 58 16.67 2.58 -2.28
C GLU A 58 16.32 4.01 -1.78
N ALA A 59 15.05 4.28 -1.51
CA ALA A 59 14.63 5.57 -0.96
C ALA A 59 15.06 5.77 0.49
N LYS A 60 15.07 4.70 1.30
CA LYS A 60 15.55 4.73 2.69
C LYS A 60 17.06 5.00 2.76
N GLU A 61 17.84 4.46 1.83
CA GLU A 61 19.29 4.69 1.76
C GLU A 61 19.65 6.16 1.48
N MET A 62 18.73 6.90 0.85
CA MET A 62 18.85 8.32 0.55
C MET A 62 18.55 9.23 1.77
N VAL A 63 17.97 8.71 2.85
CA VAL A 63 17.64 9.51 4.05
C VAL A 63 18.90 10.13 4.65
N GLY A 64 18.90 11.46 4.78
CA GLY A 64 20.01 12.23 5.37
C GLY A 64 21.26 12.30 4.50
N LYS A 65 21.23 11.77 3.26
CA LYS A 65 22.39 11.70 2.36
C LYS A 65 22.18 12.44 1.04
N THR A 66 21.03 13.09 0.85
CA THR A 66 20.64 13.71 -0.40
C THR A 66 20.95 15.20 -0.48
N PRO A 67 21.27 15.73 -1.67
CA PRO A 67 21.34 17.18 -1.91
C PRO A 67 19.96 17.83 -1.73
N GLY A 68 19.92 19.15 -1.50
CA GLY A 68 18.71 19.86 -1.05
C GLY A 68 17.48 19.78 -1.95
N ASN A 69 17.63 19.39 -3.23
CA ASN A 69 16.52 19.19 -4.16
C ASN A 69 15.95 17.76 -4.16
N ILE A 70 16.48 16.84 -3.34
CA ILE A 70 15.96 15.48 -3.18
C ILE A 70 15.55 15.29 -1.72
N LYS A 71 14.33 14.82 -1.52
CA LYS A 71 13.75 14.53 -0.20
C LYS A 71 13.33 13.08 -0.12
N ALA A 72 13.73 12.40 0.96
CA ALA A 72 13.15 11.12 1.35
C ALA A 72 12.01 11.38 2.35
N ILE A 73 10.81 10.89 2.03
CA ILE A 73 9.57 11.15 2.74
C ILE A 73 9.00 9.82 3.23
N ARG A 74 8.51 9.78 4.47
CA ARG A 74 7.66 8.70 4.97
C ARG A 74 6.20 9.15 4.86
N PRO A 75 5.42 8.57 3.94
CA PRO A 75 4.06 9.03 3.72
C PRO A 75 3.08 8.53 4.78
N MET A 76 3.47 7.49 5.52
CA MET A 76 2.76 6.94 6.67
C MET A 76 3.36 7.50 7.96
N LYS A 77 2.52 7.89 8.92
CA LYS A 77 2.93 8.34 10.25
C LYS A 77 1.89 7.97 11.29
N ASP A 78 2.33 7.42 12.43
CA ASP A 78 1.45 7.04 13.56
C ASP A 78 0.26 6.16 13.11
N GLY A 79 0.51 5.26 12.16
CA GLY A 79 -0.49 4.36 11.55
C GLY A 79 -1.33 4.99 10.44
N VAL A 80 -1.40 6.31 10.32
CA VAL A 80 -2.24 6.99 9.32
C VAL A 80 -1.46 7.45 8.09
N ILE A 81 -2.18 7.72 7.00
CA ILE A 81 -1.60 8.41 5.84
C ILE A 81 -1.42 9.89 6.18
N ALA A 82 -0.16 10.33 6.28
CA ALA A 82 0.19 11.74 6.48
C ALA A 82 0.37 12.51 5.16
N ASP A 83 0.67 11.79 4.07
CA ASP A 83 0.86 12.37 2.73
C ASP A 83 0.21 11.45 1.67
N PHE A 84 -0.98 11.82 1.21
CA PHE A 84 -1.75 11.03 0.24
C PHE A 84 -1.08 10.98 -1.14
N ASP A 85 -0.50 12.08 -1.60
CA ASP A 85 0.18 12.14 -2.90
C ASP A 85 1.40 11.21 -2.93
N MET A 86 2.19 11.19 -1.85
CA MET A 86 3.32 10.28 -1.73
C MET A 86 2.87 8.83 -1.53
N THR A 87 1.75 8.61 -0.83
CA THR A 87 1.16 7.26 -0.69
C THR A 87 0.68 6.72 -2.04
N GLU A 88 -0.02 7.51 -2.85
CA GLU A 88 -0.41 7.14 -4.22
C GLU A 88 0.81 6.75 -5.04
N LYS A 89 1.86 7.60 -5.03
CA LYS A 89 3.12 7.34 -5.76
C LYS A 89 3.80 6.05 -5.31
N MET A 90 3.79 5.78 -4.01
CA MET A 90 4.33 4.55 -3.42
C MET A 90 3.53 3.33 -3.87
N ILE A 91 2.20 3.37 -3.75
CA ILE A 91 1.30 2.29 -4.17
C ILE A 91 1.45 2.03 -5.68
N ARG A 92 1.48 3.08 -6.50
CA ARG A 92 1.67 2.96 -7.96
C ARG A 92 2.97 2.22 -8.27
N LYS A 93 4.08 2.57 -7.62
CA LYS A 93 5.36 1.87 -7.79
C LYS A 93 5.31 0.41 -7.35
N PHE A 94 4.56 0.09 -6.29
CA PHE A 94 4.38 -1.30 -5.88
C PHE A 94 3.48 -2.10 -6.84
N ILE A 95 2.42 -1.50 -7.38
CA ILE A 95 1.60 -2.11 -8.43
C ILE A 95 2.47 -2.41 -9.66
N GLU A 96 3.29 -1.44 -10.10
CA GLU A 96 4.24 -1.59 -11.21
C GLU A 96 5.25 -2.72 -10.95
N LYS A 97 5.87 -2.76 -9.75
CA LYS A 97 6.80 -3.81 -9.34
C LYS A 97 6.13 -5.20 -9.33
N ALA A 98 4.87 -5.28 -8.89
CA ALA A 98 4.13 -6.53 -8.79
C ALA A 98 3.68 -7.13 -10.14
N HIS A 99 3.31 -6.26 -11.09
CA HIS A 99 2.71 -6.68 -12.37
C HIS A 99 3.71 -6.76 -13.53
N GLY A 100 4.89 -6.14 -13.41
CA GLY A 100 5.79 -5.95 -14.53
C GLY A 100 5.20 -5.00 -15.59
N ARG A 101 6.00 -4.63 -16.60
CA ARG A 101 5.65 -3.60 -17.60
C ARG A 101 4.47 -3.93 -18.54
N SER A 102 3.84 -5.11 -18.45
CA SER A 102 2.93 -5.63 -19.49
C SER A 102 1.52 -6.03 -19.04
N SER A 103 1.11 -5.76 -17.79
CA SER A 103 -0.30 -6.02 -17.42
C SER A 103 -1.20 -4.88 -17.91
N LEU A 104 -1.99 -5.14 -18.95
CA LEU A 104 -3.11 -4.28 -19.37
C LEU A 104 -4.31 -4.34 -18.40
N ILE A 105 -4.21 -5.14 -17.34
CA ILE A 105 -5.29 -5.39 -16.38
C ILE A 105 -4.97 -4.70 -15.06
N SER A 106 -5.79 -3.72 -14.69
CA SER A 106 -5.79 -3.09 -13.36
C SER A 106 -6.19 -4.09 -12.27
N PRO A 107 -5.43 -4.23 -11.17
CA PRO A 107 -5.73 -5.20 -10.11
C PRO A 107 -6.86 -4.73 -9.18
N ARG A 108 -7.45 -5.68 -8.46
CA ARG A 108 -8.19 -5.36 -7.22
C ARG A 108 -7.22 -5.34 -6.06
N ILE A 109 -7.41 -4.42 -5.14
CA ILE A 109 -6.50 -4.23 -4.01
C ILE A 109 -7.28 -4.30 -2.70
N ILE A 110 -6.79 -5.08 -1.75
CA ILE A 110 -7.16 -4.99 -0.33
C ILE A 110 -6.07 -4.18 0.37
N ILE A 111 -6.45 -3.19 1.17
CA ILE A 111 -5.50 -2.38 1.96
C ILE A 111 -5.82 -2.55 3.45
N CYS A 112 -4.80 -2.93 4.22
CA CYS A 112 -4.82 -2.91 5.67
C CYS A 112 -4.78 -1.45 6.15
N VAL A 113 -5.71 -1.08 7.02
CA VAL A 113 -5.74 0.26 7.64
C VAL A 113 -5.95 0.14 9.14
N PRO A 114 -5.41 1.05 9.96
CA PRO A 114 -5.64 1.01 11.40
C PRO A 114 -7.13 1.02 11.76
N TYR A 115 -7.44 0.50 12.93
CA TYR A 115 -8.78 0.67 13.49
C TYR A 115 -9.05 2.16 13.80
N GLY A 116 -10.28 2.60 13.57
CA GLY A 116 -10.72 3.94 13.97
C GLY A 116 -10.46 5.06 12.97
N LEU A 117 -10.01 4.78 11.73
CA LEU A 117 -9.95 5.79 10.67
C LEU A 117 -11.31 6.44 10.45
N THR A 118 -11.32 7.77 10.32
CA THR A 118 -12.48 8.57 9.93
C THR A 118 -12.93 8.22 8.51
N GLN A 119 -14.16 8.58 8.15
CA GLN A 119 -14.68 8.36 6.79
C GLN A 119 -13.85 9.10 5.73
N VAL A 120 -13.33 10.27 6.07
CA VAL A 120 -12.49 11.08 5.17
C VAL A 120 -11.16 10.38 4.91
N GLU A 121 -10.50 9.88 5.95
CA GLU A 121 -9.24 9.13 5.81
C GLU A 121 -9.45 7.84 5.03
N ARG A 122 -10.50 7.06 5.34
CA ARG A 122 -10.84 5.84 4.57
C ARG A 122 -11.11 6.16 3.10
N LYS A 123 -11.76 7.28 2.80
CA LYS A 123 -12.01 7.72 1.41
C LYS A 123 -10.70 8.06 0.71
N ALA A 124 -9.83 8.81 1.36
CA ALA A 124 -8.56 9.25 0.79
C ALA A 124 -7.57 8.08 0.56
N VAL A 125 -7.55 7.06 1.43
CA VAL A 125 -6.82 5.80 1.18
C VAL A 125 -7.34 5.11 -0.09
N ARG A 126 -8.66 4.97 -0.23
CA ARG A 126 -9.27 4.35 -1.42
C ARG A 126 -8.95 5.13 -2.68
N GLU A 127 -9.10 6.45 -2.64
CA GLU A 127 -8.81 7.33 -3.79
C GLU A 127 -7.34 7.24 -4.19
N SER A 128 -6.40 7.22 -3.24
CA SER A 128 -4.97 7.06 -3.53
C SER A 128 -4.68 5.75 -4.26
N ALA A 129 -5.30 4.64 -3.83
CA ALA A 129 -5.11 3.34 -4.46
C ALA A 129 -5.80 3.23 -5.84
N MET A 130 -6.98 3.83 -5.99
CA MET A 130 -7.67 3.93 -7.29
C MET A 130 -6.85 4.75 -8.28
N SER A 131 -6.35 5.93 -7.87
CA SER A 131 -5.46 6.78 -8.69
C SER A 131 -4.15 6.08 -9.03
N ALA A 132 -3.65 5.22 -8.15
CA ALA A 132 -2.46 4.40 -8.41
C ALA A 132 -2.68 3.31 -9.49
N GLY A 133 -3.92 3.06 -9.92
CA GLY A 133 -4.26 2.15 -11.02
C GLY A 133 -5.08 0.92 -10.62
N ALA A 134 -5.60 0.87 -9.39
CA ALA A 134 -6.53 -0.17 -8.96
C ALA A 134 -7.90 -0.01 -9.64
N ARG A 135 -8.57 -1.13 -9.95
CA ARG A 135 -9.96 -1.10 -10.45
C ARG A 135 -11.01 -1.16 -9.34
N GLU A 136 -10.67 -1.80 -8.23
CA GLU A 136 -11.50 -1.93 -7.03
C GLU A 136 -10.58 -1.93 -5.81
N VAL A 137 -10.99 -1.22 -4.76
CA VAL A 137 -10.23 -1.13 -3.51
C VAL A 137 -11.12 -1.48 -2.33
N TYR A 138 -10.68 -2.45 -1.54
CA TYR A 138 -11.29 -2.87 -0.29
C TYR A 138 -10.37 -2.46 0.86
N LEU A 139 -10.96 -2.06 1.98
CA LEU A 139 -10.22 -1.80 3.20
C LEU A 139 -10.54 -2.89 4.21
N ILE A 140 -9.53 -3.37 4.92
CA ILE A 140 -9.66 -4.25 6.07
C ILE A 140 -8.99 -3.60 7.26
N ASP A 141 -9.62 -3.71 8.43
CA ASP A 141 -9.04 -3.19 9.65
C ASP A 141 -7.85 -4.05 10.07
N GLU A 142 -6.74 -3.42 10.44
CA GLU A 142 -5.48 -4.03 10.84
C GLU A 142 -5.60 -5.11 11.92
N PRO A 143 -6.31 -4.91 13.06
CA PRO A 143 -6.47 -5.98 14.03
C PRO A 143 -7.20 -7.20 13.46
N MET A 144 -8.07 -7.02 12.47
CA MET A 144 -8.77 -8.11 11.81
C MET A 144 -7.84 -8.86 10.85
N ALA A 145 -7.04 -8.14 10.06
CA ALA A 145 -6.02 -8.74 9.21
C ALA A 145 -4.98 -9.52 10.02
N ALA A 146 -4.53 -8.96 11.15
CA ALA A 146 -3.60 -9.59 12.08
C ALA A 146 -4.21 -10.88 12.69
N ALA A 147 -5.47 -10.85 13.14
CA ALA A 147 -6.15 -12.02 13.67
C ALA A 147 -6.23 -13.17 12.64
N ILE A 148 -6.67 -12.85 11.41
CA ILE A 148 -6.74 -13.81 10.30
C ILE A 148 -5.34 -14.36 9.98
N GLY A 149 -4.34 -13.49 9.90
CA GLY A 149 -2.94 -13.86 9.65
C GLY A 149 -2.34 -14.75 10.72
N ALA A 150 -2.77 -14.60 11.98
CA ALA A 150 -2.40 -15.45 13.11
C ALA A 150 -3.16 -16.79 13.16
N GLY A 151 -4.08 -17.05 12.22
CA GLY A 151 -4.84 -18.30 12.15
C GLY A 151 -6.06 -18.36 13.08
N ILE A 152 -6.51 -17.22 13.61
CA ILE A 152 -7.71 -17.15 14.46
C ILE A 152 -8.96 -17.26 13.57
N ASP A 153 -9.90 -18.17 13.89
CA ASP A 153 -11.21 -18.17 13.23
C ASP A 153 -12.13 -17.10 13.81
N ILE A 154 -12.13 -15.95 13.15
CA ILE A 154 -12.89 -14.75 13.50
C ILE A 154 -14.42 -14.90 13.36
N ARG A 155 -14.90 -16.03 12.82
CA ARG A 155 -16.33 -16.30 12.62
C ARG A 155 -16.95 -17.05 13.78
N GLU A 156 -16.13 -17.66 14.64
CA GLU A 156 -16.62 -18.32 15.84
C GLU A 156 -17.13 -17.30 16.87
N PRO A 157 -18.17 -17.63 17.66
CA PRO A 157 -18.68 -16.75 18.71
C PRO A 157 -17.77 -16.78 19.96
N LYS A 158 -16.47 -16.53 19.77
CA LYS A 158 -15.46 -16.48 20.83
C LYS A 158 -14.79 -15.12 20.85
N GLY A 159 -14.54 -14.60 22.06
CA GLY A 159 -13.72 -13.42 22.24
C GLY A 159 -12.25 -13.76 21.99
N ASN A 160 -11.58 -12.97 21.14
CA ASN A 160 -10.15 -13.10 20.88
C ASN A 160 -9.47 -11.76 21.19
N ILE A 161 -8.29 -11.82 21.82
CA ILE A 161 -7.43 -10.65 22.03
C ILE A 161 -6.23 -10.79 21.10
N VAL A 162 -6.00 -9.76 20.29
CA VAL A 162 -4.84 -9.65 19.41
C VAL A 162 -4.07 -8.41 19.79
N VAL A 163 -2.76 -8.55 19.96
CA VAL A 163 -1.84 -7.44 20.25
C VAL A 163 -0.87 -7.35 19.10
N ASP A 164 -1.05 -6.32 18.28
CA ASP A 164 -0.16 -5.98 17.17
C ASP A 164 0.72 -4.78 17.55
N ILE A 165 2.03 -4.90 17.34
CA ILE A 165 3.03 -3.91 17.75
C ILE A 165 3.92 -3.61 16.54
N GLY A 166 3.65 -2.49 15.87
CA GLY A 166 4.35 -1.99 14.69
C GLY A 166 5.20 -0.73 14.89
#